data_AF-A0A920UJF7-F1
#
_entry.id   AF-A0A920UJF7-F1
#
_cell.length_a   1.000
_cell.length_b   1.000
_cell.length_c   1.000
_cell.angle_alpha   90.00
_cell.angle_beta   90.00
_cell.angle_gamma   90.00
#
_symmetry.space_group_name_H-M   'P 1'
#
loop_
_entity.id
_entity.type
_entity.pdbx_description
1 polymer ?
#
loop_
_entity_poly.entity_id
_entity_poly.type
_entity_poly.pdbx_seq_one_letter_code
_entity_poly.pdbx_strand_id
1 'polypeptide(L)' 'MGKDYWPQDAKLIQVDINPDRIGLTKPVSVGIVGDAKQVAENILSQLSNKAGRMGGEERRNLNF' A
#
# COMPACT_ATOMS: atom_id res chain seq x y z
N MET A 1 -15.01 15.48 8.54
CA MET A 1 -14.10 15.08 7.45
C MET A 1 -13.79 13.60 7.63
N GLY A 2 -14.23 12.77 6.66
CA GLY A 2 -14.41 11.32 6.78
C GLY A 2 -13.18 10.57 7.31
N LYS A 3 -13.38 9.78 8.37
CA LYS A 3 -12.30 9.22 9.19
C LYS A 3 -12.55 7.77 9.63
N ASP A 4 -13.42 7.04 8.94
CA ASP A 4 -13.71 5.64 9.27
C ASP A 4 -13.12 4.64 8.27
N TYR A 5 -12.61 5.10 7.11
CA TYR A 5 -11.99 4.22 6.10
C TYR A 5 -10.47 4.03 6.26
N TRP A 6 -9.82 4.77 7.18
CA TRP A 6 -8.38 4.66 7.44
C TRP A 6 -8.13 4.27 8.90
N PRO A 7 -7.72 3.02 9.17
CA PRO A 7 -7.42 2.54 10.52
C PRO A 7 -6.31 3.38 11.19
N GLN A 8 -6.39 3.56 12.51
CA GLN A 8 -5.38 4.33 13.26
C GLN A 8 -3.99 3.68 13.23
N ASP A 9 -3.95 2.36 13.09
CA ASP A 9 -2.77 1.51 13.11
C ASP A 9 -2.33 1.05 11.71
N ALA A 10 -2.93 1.61 10.65
CA ALA A 10 -2.62 1.27 9.28
C ALA A 10 -1.13 1.44 8.98
N LYS A 11 -0.50 0.39 8.43
CA LYS A 11 0.88 0.44 7.94
C LYS A 11 0.89 0.94 6.51
N LEU A 12 1.64 2.00 6.26
CA LEU A 12 1.71 2.66 4.96
C LEU A 12 3.04 2.37 4.27
N ILE A 13 2.96 1.89 3.02
CA ILE A 13 4.08 1.86 2.09
C ILE A 13 3.86 3.01 1.10
N GLN A 14 4.83 3.92 0.98
CA GLN A 14 4.75 5.04 0.04
C GLN A 14 5.84 4.89 -1.03
N VAL A 15 5.43 4.98 -2.30
CA VAL A 15 6.34 5.06 -3.45
C VAL A 15 6.28 6.48 -4.00
N ASP A 16 7.42 7.14 -4.10
CA ASP A 16 7.51 8.48 -4.67
C ASP A 16 8.86 8.65 -5.40
N ILE A 17 8.90 9.45 -6.45
CA ILE A 17 10.14 9.70 -7.19
C ILE A 17 11.02 10.75 -6.49
N ASN A 18 10.40 11.64 -5.69
CA ASN A 18 11.13 12.64 -4.92
C ASN A 18 11.26 12.17 -3.45
N PRO A 19 12.50 11.94 -2.95
CA PRO A 19 12.72 11.49 -1.56
C PRO A 19 12.12 12.45 -0.52
N ASP A 20 12.08 13.76 -0.79
CA ASP A 20 11.54 14.76 0.14
C ASP A 20 10.03 14.62 0.36
N ARG A 21 9.34 13.86 -0.50
CA ARG A 21 7.89 13.65 -0.43
C ARG A 21 7.49 12.48 0.47
N ILE A 22 8.42 11.60 0.80
CA ILE A 22 8.15 10.44 1.65
C ILE A 22 7.80 10.89 3.07
N GLY A 23 6.60 10.54 3.55
CA GLY A 23 6.21 10.77 4.95
C GLY A 23 5.74 12.19 5.29
N LEU A 24 5.50 13.07 4.32
CA LEU A 24 5.09 14.46 4.58
C LEU A 24 3.71 14.61 5.24
N THR A 25 2.76 13.70 4.95
CA THR A 25 1.37 13.84 5.40
C THR A 25 0.96 12.83 6.48
N LYS A 26 1.59 11.65 6.49
CA LYS A 26 1.33 10.54 7.40
C LYS A 26 2.61 9.77 7.67
N PRO A 27 2.78 9.17 8.87
CA PRO A 27 3.88 8.25 9.13
C PRO A 27 3.92 7.11 8.11
N VAL A 28 5.07 6.91 7.50
CA VAL A 28 5.33 5.85 6.52
C VAL A 28 6.08 4.72 7.21
N SER A 29 5.62 3.48 7.00
CA SER A 29 6.31 2.28 7.49
C SER A 29 7.45 1.86 6.57
N VAL A 30 7.27 1.99 5.26
CA VAL A 30 8.30 1.75 4.25
C VAL A 30 8.21 2.80 3.15
N GLY A 31 9.27 3.57 2.94
CA GLY A 31 9.39 4.50 1.83
C GLY A 31 10.22 3.89 0.70
N ILE A 32 9.74 3.97 -0.54
CA ILE A 32 10.45 3.52 -1.74
C ILE A 32 10.64 4.73 -2.65
N VAL A 33 11.89 5.08 -2.94
CA VAL A 33 12.22 6.13 -3.90
C VAL A 33 12.32 5.50 -5.28
N GLY A 34 11.43 5.86 -6.20
CA GLY A 34 11.42 5.32 -7.55
C GLY A 34 10.16 5.61 -8.35
N ASP A 35 10.18 5.19 -9.62
CA ASP A 35 9.00 5.23 -10.48
C ASP A 35 7.94 4.23 -10.01
N ALA A 36 6.70 4.72 -9.84
CA ALA A 36 5.62 3.93 -9.27
C ALA A 36 5.28 2.70 -10.11
N LYS A 37 5.38 2.79 -11.44
CA LYS A 37 5.09 1.67 -12.34
C LYS A 37 6.13 0.56 -12.18
N GLN A 38 7.42 0.91 -12.28
CA GLN A 38 8.51 -0.06 -12.13
C GLN A 38 8.51 -0.72 -10.74
N VAL A 39 8.26 0.05 -9.68
CA VAL A 39 8.17 -0.50 -8.32
C VAL A 39 7.00 -1.48 -8.23
N ALA A 40 5.82 -1.15 -8.77
CA ALA A 40 4.67 -2.04 -8.78
C ALA A 40 4.93 -3.33 -9.57
N GLU A 41 5.56 -3.24 -10.74
CA GLU A 41 5.94 -4.40 -11.57
C GLU A 41 6.95 -5.31 -10.84
N ASN A 42 7.96 -4.71 -10.20
CA ASN A 42 8.94 -5.45 -9.42
C ASN A 42 8.32 -6.14 -8.20
N ILE A 43 7.41 -5.46 -7.49
CA ILE A 43 6.65 -6.07 -6.38
C ILE A 43 5.82 -7.24 -6.91
N LEU A 44 5.07 -7.03 -7.99
CA LEU A 44 4.23 -8.06 -8.61
C LEU A 44 5.05 -9.31 -9.00
N SER A 45 6.24 -9.12 -9.56
CA SER A 45 7.13 -10.23 -9.96
C SER A 45 7.59 -11.12 -8.80
N GLN A 46 7.62 -10.58 -7.58
CA GLN A 46 8.04 -11.28 -6.36
C GLN A 46 6.88 -11.93 -5.62
N LEU A 47 5.63 -11.63 -5.98
CA LEU A 47 4.46 -12.21 -5.33
C LEU A 47 4.29 -13.67 -5.77
N SER A 48 4.14 -14.56 -4.78
CA SER A 48 3.74 -15.95 -5.08
C SER A 48 2.32 -16.01 -5.63
N ASN A 49 1.97 -17.10 -6.33
CA ASN A 49 0.60 -17.34 -6.80
C ASN A 49 -0.47 -17.32 -5.69
N LYS A 50 -0.07 -17.48 -4.42
CA LYS A 50 -0.95 -17.44 -3.25
C LYS A 50 -1.02 -16.06 -2.58
N ALA A 51 -0.20 -15.09 -2.99
CA ALA A 51 -0.20 -13.75 -2.44
C ALA A 51 -1.57 -13.07 -2.63
N GLY A 52 -2.00 -12.29 -1.63
CA GLY A 52 -3.30 -11.61 -1.64
C GLY A 52 -4.52 -12.50 -1.39
N ARG A 53 -4.36 -13.84 -1.25
CA ARG A 53 -5.47 -14.75 -0.92
C ARG A 53 -5.88 -14.71 0.55
N MET A 54 -4.97 -14.32 1.44
CA MET A 54 -5.25 -14.18 2.87
C MET A 54 -6.11 -12.91 3.09
N GLY A 55 -7.38 -13.10 3.47
CA GLY A 55 -8.38 -12.02 3.63
C GLY A 55 -9.05 -11.54 2.33
N GLY A 56 -8.74 -12.13 1.17
CA GLY A 56 -9.34 -11.75 -0.11
C GLY A 56 -10.82 -12.14 -0.23
N GLU A 57 -11.22 -13.28 0.35
CA GLU A 57 -12.63 -13.69 0.44
C GLU A 57 -13.45 -12.76 1.33
N GLU A 58 -12.88 -12.36 2.46
CA GLU A 58 -13.50 -11.50 3.45
C GLU A 58 -13.73 -10.07 2.92
N ARG A 59 -12.79 -9.53 2.12
CA ARG A 59 -12.93 -8.21 1.47
C ARG A 59 -13.95 -8.18 0.35
N ARG A 60 -14.16 -9.29 -0.37
CA ARG A 60 -15.17 -9.39 -1.44
C ARG A 60 -16.60 -9.42 -0.91
N ASN A 61 -16.77 -9.75 0.37
CA ASN A 61 -18.07 -9.87 1.02
C ASN A 61 -18.49 -8.58 1.77
N LEU A 62 -17.72 -7.50 1.64
CA LEU A 62 -18.10 -6.16 2.09
C LEU A 62 -18.94 -5.51 0.99
N ASN A 63 -20.26 -5.74 1.04
CA ASN A 63 -21.22 -4.96 0.25
C ASN A 63 -21.21 -3.50 0.75
N PHE A 64 -21.01 -2.55 -0.17
CA PHE A 64 -21.36 -1.15 0.04
C PHE A 64 -22.88 -0.97 -0.08
#